data_AF-A0A1X7FN75-F1
#
_entry.id   AF-A0A1X7FN75-F1
#
_cell.length_a   1.000
_cell.length_b   1.000
_cell.length_c   1.000
_cell.angle_alpha   90.00
_cell.angle_beta   90.00
_cell.angle_gamma   90.00
#
_symmetry.space_group_name_H-M   'P 1'
#
loop_
_entity.id
_entity.type
_entity.pdbx_description
1 polymer ?
#
loop_
_entity_poly.entity_id
_entity_poly.type
_entity_poly.pdbx_seq_one_letter_code
_entity_poly.pdbx_strand_id
1 'polypeptide(L)'
;MQTKGAVKFFSVMIKFSEIAFVLVIVIYAVLSVLDRIYPEKFYRCDKYTKLLNGGEKMYEGRRLNVVLCGTGPDKNRMNDKIRLQIFSENHSLLAQRKFFVDWDTNADRELVYSPDRVTYFDSSQENDYVHSVRMPPTWWDWVKARLPLFS
;
A
#
# COMPACT_ATOMS: atom_id res chain seq x y z
N MET A 1 52.42 -5.53 -18.57
CA MET A 1 52.26 -5.12 -17.16
C MET A 1 51.02 -4.23 -17.04
N GLN A 2 49.80 -4.79 -17.17
CA GLN A 2 48.57 -3.96 -17.27
C GLN A 2 47.30 -4.62 -16.67
N THR A 3 47.40 -5.82 -16.08
CA THR A 3 46.25 -6.59 -15.58
C THR A 3 45.92 -6.36 -14.10
N LYS A 4 46.86 -5.84 -13.30
CA LYS A 4 46.66 -5.64 -11.84
C LYS A 4 45.70 -4.48 -11.50
N GLY A 5 45.57 -3.48 -12.38
CA GLY A 5 44.71 -2.31 -12.16
C GLY A 5 43.22 -2.63 -12.30
N ALA A 6 42.85 -3.37 -13.35
CA ALA A 6 41.46 -3.72 -13.63
C ALA A 6 40.85 -4.65 -12.56
N VAL A 7 41.60 -5.63 -12.06
CA VAL A 7 41.16 -6.55 -11.01
C VAL A 7 40.95 -5.83 -9.67
N LYS A 8 41.85 -4.90 -9.31
CA LYS A 8 41.72 -4.12 -8.08
C LYS A 8 40.51 -3.18 -8.13
N PHE A 9 40.27 -2.54 -9.28
CA PHE A 9 39.13 -1.67 -9.52
C PHE A 9 37.78 -2.43 -9.46
N PHE A 10 37.69 -3.60 -10.08
CA PHE A 10 36.51 -4.47 -10.00
C PHE A 10 36.22 -4.94 -8.57
N SER A 11 37.25 -5.33 -7.81
CA SER A 11 37.05 -5.76 -6.40
C SER A 11 36.57 -4.63 -5.49
N VAL A 12 37.00 -3.39 -5.77
CA VAL A 12 36.57 -2.21 -5.03
C VAL A 12 35.12 -1.87 -5.39
N MET A 13 34.74 -1.91 -6.67
CA MET A 13 33.34 -1.68 -7.09
C MET A 13 32.37 -2.73 -6.53
N ILE A 14 32.76 -4.01 -6.48
CA ILE A 14 31.94 -5.07 -5.87
C ILE A 14 31.76 -4.81 -4.36
N LYS A 15 32.82 -4.44 -3.64
CA LYS A 15 32.73 -4.07 -2.21
C LYS A 15 31.87 -2.84 -1.95
N PHE A 16 31.93 -1.82 -2.81
CA PHE A 16 31.03 -0.67 -2.71
C PHE A 16 29.57 -1.07 -2.94
N SER A 17 29.31 -1.99 -3.88
CA SER A 17 27.97 -2.52 -4.12
C SER A 17 27.43 -3.33 -2.92
N GLU A 18 28.27 -4.13 -2.26
CA GLU A 18 27.87 -4.86 -1.05
C GLU A 18 27.59 -3.92 0.13
N ILE A 19 28.43 -2.90 0.34
CA ILE A 19 28.22 -1.88 1.38
C ILE A 19 26.92 -1.11 1.12
N ALA A 20 26.64 -0.74 -0.13
CA ALA A 20 25.40 -0.06 -0.50
C ALA A 20 24.17 -0.95 -0.24
N PHE A 21 24.25 -2.23 -0.58
CA PHE A 21 23.16 -3.19 -0.33
C PHE A 21 22.89 -3.36 1.17
N VAL A 22 23.94 -3.50 1.99
CA VAL A 22 23.82 -3.57 3.45
C VAL A 22 23.21 -2.28 4.01
N LEU A 23 23.64 -1.12 3.53
CA LEU A 23 23.08 0.18 3.96
C LEU A 23 21.58 0.27 3.64
N VAL A 24 21.14 -0.17 2.46
CA VAL A 24 19.71 -0.20 2.09
C VAL A 24 18.92 -1.10 3.04
N ILE A 25 19.44 -2.29 3.37
CA ILE A 25 18.78 -3.20 4.31
C ILE A 25 18.68 -2.56 5.70
N VAL A 26 19.76 -1.93 6.19
CA VAL A 26 19.78 -1.27 7.49
C VAL A 26 18.77 -0.12 7.52
N ILE A 27 18.72 0.73 6.49
CA ILE A 27 17.75 1.81 6.37
C ILE A 27 16.32 1.25 6.37
N TYR A 28 16.04 0.22 5.58
CA TYR A 28 14.73 -0.42 5.54
C TYR A 28 14.33 -0.99 6.91
N ALA A 29 15.26 -1.64 7.62
CA ALA A 29 15.04 -2.18 8.94
C ALA A 29 14.73 -1.08 9.96
N VAL A 30 15.49 0.02 9.95
CA VAL A 30 15.26 1.18 10.82
C VAL A 30 13.88 1.79 10.54
N LEU A 31 13.53 2.04 9.28
CA LEU A 31 12.23 2.58 8.90
C LEU A 31 11.07 1.66 9.30
N SER A 32 11.25 0.34 9.15
CA SER A 32 10.25 -0.66 9.56
C SER A 32 10.06 -0.70 11.08
N VAL A 33 11.14 -0.52 11.85
CA VAL A 33 11.06 -0.40 13.32
C VAL A 33 10.35 0.88 13.71
N LEU A 34 10.65 2.01 13.05
CA LEU A 34 9.97 3.28 13.29
C LEU A 34 8.47 3.20 13.01
N ASP A 35 8.05 2.59 11.90
CA ASP A 35 6.62 2.40 11.57
C ASP A 35 5.90 1.55 12.63
N ARG A 36 6.58 0.56 13.22
CA ARG A 36 6.05 -0.23 14.33
C ARG A 36 5.95 0.54 15.64
N ILE A 37 6.89 1.43 15.93
CA ILE A 37 6.88 2.26 17.14
C ILE A 37 5.83 3.35 17.04
N TYR A 38 5.64 3.91 15.84
CA TYR A 38 4.71 5.01 15.57
C TYR A 38 3.64 4.58 14.56
N PRO A 39 2.77 3.61 14.92
CA PRO A 39 1.78 3.13 13.98
C PRO A 39 0.76 4.20 13.68
N GLU A 40 0.49 4.42 12.40
CA GLU A 40 -0.63 5.26 11.97
C GLU A 40 -1.96 4.68 12.49
N LYS A 41 -2.74 5.53 13.14
CA LYS A 41 -4.03 5.15 13.72
C LYS A 41 -5.16 5.41 12.73
N PHE A 42 -5.87 4.35 12.36
CA PHE A 42 -7.05 4.41 11.52
C PHE A 42 -8.27 4.02 12.35
N TYR A 43 -9.41 4.64 12.07
CA TYR A 43 -10.61 4.52 12.89
C TYR A 43 -11.88 4.59 12.05
N ARG A 44 -13.03 4.37 12.70
CA ARG A 44 -14.38 4.41 12.10
C ARG A 44 -14.52 3.51 10.87
N CYS A 45 -13.97 2.30 10.93
CA CYS A 45 -13.93 1.39 9.77
C CYS A 45 -15.31 1.11 9.18
N ASP A 46 -16.34 0.89 10.01
CA ASP A 46 -17.70 0.64 9.51
C ASP A 46 -18.25 1.82 8.69
N LYS A 47 -17.97 3.05 9.15
CA LYS A 47 -18.40 4.28 8.47
C LYS A 47 -17.71 4.42 7.12
N TYR A 48 -16.38 4.32 7.08
CA TYR A 48 -15.62 4.50 5.84
C TYR A 48 -15.88 3.37 4.85
N THR A 49 -16.01 2.14 5.35
CA THR A 49 -16.40 0.97 4.54
C THR A 49 -17.73 1.24 3.84
N LYS A 50 -18.73 1.77 4.53
CA LYS A 50 -20.02 2.14 3.92
C LYS A 50 -19.90 3.31 2.95
N LEU A 51 -19.19 4.37 3.34
CA LEU A 51 -19.06 5.59 2.53
C LEU A 51 -18.30 5.41 1.22
N LEU A 52 -17.39 4.44 1.17
CA LEU A 52 -16.51 4.20 0.02
C LEU A 52 -16.88 2.90 -0.71
N ASN A 53 -18.12 2.43 -0.57
CA ASN A 53 -18.65 1.24 -1.25
C ASN A 53 -17.88 -0.08 -0.96
N GLY A 54 -17.25 -0.19 0.22
CA GLY A 54 -16.64 -1.42 0.69
C GLY A 54 -17.65 -2.52 1.06
N GLY A 55 -17.25 -3.36 2.00
CA GLY A 55 -18.03 -4.48 2.53
C GLY A 55 -17.75 -5.79 1.80
N GLU A 56 -18.66 -6.74 1.98
CA GLU A 56 -18.53 -8.07 1.38
C GLU A 56 -18.80 -8.04 -0.13
N LYS A 57 -17.93 -8.71 -0.89
CA LYS A 57 -18.01 -8.82 -2.35
C LYS A 57 -17.69 -10.26 -2.79
N MET A 58 -18.28 -10.67 -3.90
CA MET A 58 -18.06 -12.00 -4.49
C MET A 58 -17.16 -11.89 -5.72
N TYR A 59 -16.09 -12.67 -5.74
CA TYR A 59 -15.10 -12.71 -6.83
C TYR A 59 -14.74 -14.15 -7.15
N GLU A 60 -15.02 -14.60 -8.36
CA GLU A 60 -14.75 -15.99 -8.80
C GLU A 60 -15.27 -17.05 -7.80
N GLY A 61 -16.46 -16.82 -7.23
CA GLY A 61 -17.06 -17.69 -6.22
C GLY A 61 -16.45 -17.58 -4.81
N ARG A 62 -15.48 -16.70 -4.58
CA ARG A 62 -14.88 -16.43 -3.26
C ARG A 62 -15.50 -15.20 -2.63
N ARG A 63 -15.88 -15.31 -1.36
CA ARG A 63 -16.32 -14.18 -0.55
C ARG A 63 -15.11 -13.42 -0.03
N LEU A 64 -15.01 -12.14 -0.35
CA LEU A 64 -13.98 -11.24 0.12
C LEU A 64 -14.63 -10.11 0.93
N ASN A 65 -13.98 -9.69 2.01
CA ASN A 65 -14.43 -8.54 2.79
C ASN A 65 -13.50 -7.36 2.58
N VAL A 66 -14.03 -6.26 2.03
CA VAL A 66 -13.30 -5.04 1.74
C VAL A 66 -13.57 -4.03 2.86
N VAL A 67 -12.58 -3.82 3.72
CA VAL A 67 -12.70 -2.92 4.89
C VAL A 67 -11.89 -1.66 4.63
N LEU A 68 -12.51 -0.51 4.88
CA LEU A 68 -11.85 0.80 4.80
C LEU A 68 -11.91 1.49 6.15
N CYS A 69 -10.79 2.05 6.59
CA CYS A 69 -10.68 2.86 7.80
C CYS A 69 -10.00 4.18 7.44
N GLY A 70 -10.32 5.28 8.11
CA GLY A 70 -9.74 6.60 7.82
C GLY A 70 -9.00 7.20 9.02
N THR A 71 -8.11 8.16 8.76
CA THR A 71 -7.46 8.99 9.78
C THR A 71 -8.25 10.24 10.12
N GLY A 72 -9.37 10.47 9.42
CA GLY A 72 -10.15 11.70 9.49
C GLY A 72 -9.53 12.80 8.64
N PRO A 73 -10.36 13.62 7.99
CA PRO A 73 -9.85 14.73 7.21
C PRO A 73 -9.39 15.88 8.11
N ASP A 74 -8.64 16.80 7.51
CA ASP A 74 -8.33 18.09 8.11
C ASP A 74 -9.57 19.00 8.25
N LYS A 75 -9.34 20.24 8.72
CA LYS A 75 -10.40 21.24 8.94
C LYS A 75 -11.17 21.61 7.66
N ASN A 76 -10.52 21.50 6.51
CA ASN A 76 -11.10 21.79 5.20
C ASN A 76 -11.72 20.54 4.56
N ARG A 77 -11.86 19.46 5.33
CA ARG A 77 -12.37 18.17 4.87
C ARG A 77 -11.51 17.52 3.76
N MET A 78 -10.22 17.83 3.72
CA MET A 78 -9.26 17.28 2.78
C MET A 78 -8.27 16.34 3.49
N ASN A 79 -7.41 15.68 2.71
CA ASN A 79 -6.27 14.89 3.18
C ASN A 79 -6.65 13.76 4.15
N ASP A 80 -7.84 13.15 4.00
CA ASP A 80 -8.21 11.99 4.81
C ASP A 80 -7.47 10.76 4.30
N LYS A 81 -6.53 10.24 5.09
CA LYS A 81 -5.79 9.04 4.72
C LYS A 81 -6.66 7.82 4.98
N ILE A 82 -6.93 7.06 3.93
CA ILE A 82 -7.74 5.85 3.97
C ILE A 82 -6.83 4.62 3.87
N ARG A 83 -7.08 3.64 4.73
CA ARG A 83 -6.51 2.30 4.64
C ARG A 83 -7.57 1.36 4.10
N LEU A 84 -7.35 0.87 2.88
CA LEU A 84 -8.11 -0.19 2.25
C LEU A 84 -7.47 -1.54 2.60
N GLN A 85 -8.26 -2.47 3.11
CA GLN A 85 -7.85 -3.84 3.41
C GLN A 85 -8.83 -4.82 2.77
N ILE A 86 -8.30 -5.86 2.14
CA ILE A 86 -9.10 -6.93 1.54
C ILE A 86 -8.78 -8.20 2.31
N PHE A 87 -9.82 -8.79 2.88
CA PHE A 87 -9.74 -10.02 3.67
C PHE A 87 -10.39 -11.18 2.93
N SER A 88 -9.85 -12.38 3.15
CA SER A 88 -10.55 -13.62 2.80
C SER A 88 -11.72 -13.88 3.75
N GLU A 89 -12.56 -14.85 3.37
CA GLU A 89 -13.64 -15.38 4.23
C GLU A 89 -13.15 -15.81 5.62
N ASN A 90 -11.93 -16.35 5.72
CA ASN A 90 -11.31 -16.74 6.99
C ASN A 90 -10.61 -15.57 7.71
N HIS A 91 -10.96 -14.32 7.38
CA HIS A 91 -10.38 -13.09 7.96
C HIS A 91 -8.87 -12.91 7.75
N SER A 92 -8.25 -13.61 6.79
CA SER A 92 -6.83 -13.40 6.47
C SER A 92 -6.65 -12.18 5.59
N LEU A 93 -5.72 -11.27 5.95
CA LEU A 93 -5.36 -10.11 5.13
C LEU A 93 -4.70 -10.56 3.81
N LEU A 94 -5.33 -10.24 2.69
CA LEU A 94 -4.89 -10.57 1.33
C LEU A 94 -4.22 -9.39 0.62
N ALA A 95 -4.71 -8.18 0.84
CA ALA A 95 -4.13 -6.96 0.28
C ALA A 95 -4.40 -5.77 1.20
N GLN A 96 -3.49 -4.81 1.17
CA GLN A 96 -3.63 -3.52 1.84
C GLN A 96 -3.14 -2.42 0.90
N ARG A 97 -3.84 -1.27 0.90
CA ARG A 97 -3.42 -0.03 0.25
C ARG A 97 -3.72 1.14 1.17
N LYS A 98 -2.91 2.19 1.07
CA LYS A 98 -3.19 3.50 1.66
C LYS A 98 -3.32 4.53 0.54
N PHE A 99 -4.29 5.43 0.65
CA PHE A 99 -4.54 6.51 -0.32
C PHE A 99 -5.23 7.68 0.38
N PHE A 100 -5.31 8.83 -0.28
CA PHE A 100 -5.98 10.02 0.26
C PHE A 100 -7.34 10.27 -0.40
N VAL A 101 -8.27 10.81 0.39
CA VAL A 101 -9.58 11.25 -0.06
C VAL A 101 -9.84 12.68 0.38
N ASP A 102 -10.30 13.51 -0.56
CA ASP A 102 -10.76 14.87 -0.31
C ASP A 102 -12.29 14.94 -0.41
N TRP A 103 -12.95 15.20 0.72
CA TRP A 103 -14.40 15.05 0.84
C TRP A 103 -15.20 16.18 0.22
N ASP A 104 -14.66 17.40 0.21
CA ASP A 104 -15.32 18.60 -0.31
C ASP A 104 -14.96 18.87 -1.79
N THR A 105 -14.64 17.81 -2.54
CA THR A 105 -14.40 17.86 -4.00
C THR A 105 -15.47 17.09 -4.77
N ASN A 106 -15.59 17.36 -6.07
CA ASN A 106 -16.44 16.58 -6.98
C ASN A 106 -15.73 15.33 -7.53
N ALA A 107 -14.57 14.96 -7.00
CA ALA A 107 -13.84 13.78 -7.45
C ALA A 107 -14.54 12.48 -7.04
N ASP A 108 -14.37 11.45 -7.88
CA ASP A 108 -14.77 10.09 -7.55
C ASP A 108 -13.99 9.60 -6.32
N ARG A 109 -14.68 8.90 -5.42
CA ARG A 109 -14.10 8.43 -4.15
C ARG A 109 -14.53 7.01 -3.78
N GLU A 110 -15.71 6.60 -4.22
CA GLU A 110 -16.21 5.25 -3.95
C GLU A 110 -15.40 4.22 -4.73
N LEU A 111 -15.22 3.04 -4.12
CA LEU A 111 -14.60 1.93 -4.82
C LEU A 111 -15.46 1.49 -6.00
N VAL A 112 -14.82 1.32 -7.15
CA VAL A 112 -15.47 0.81 -8.37
C VAL A 112 -15.06 -0.65 -8.57
N TYR A 113 -16.04 -1.53 -8.62
CA TYR A 113 -15.83 -2.97 -8.74
C TYR A 113 -15.97 -3.40 -10.19
N SER A 114 -14.97 -4.14 -10.68
CA SER A 114 -14.97 -4.82 -11.97
C SER A 114 -14.76 -6.32 -11.74
N PRO A 115 -14.97 -7.19 -12.74
CA PRO A 115 -14.85 -8.64 -12.57
C PRO A 115 -13.49 -9.13 -12.06
N ASP A 116 -12.41 -8.43 -12.39
CA ASP A 116 -11.03 -8.84 -12.11
C ASP A 116 -10.26 -7.87 -11.19
N ARG A 117 -10.89 -6.80 -10.72
CA ARG A 117 -10.24 -5.76 -9.92
C ARG A 117 -11.23 -4.90 -9.13
N VAL A 118 -10.68 -4.21 -8.13
CA VAL A 118 -11.31 -3.04 -7.51
C VAL A 118 -10.47 -1.81 -7.82
N THR A 119 -11.12 -0.71 -8.16
CA THR A 119 -10.50 0.58 -8.45
C THR A 119 -10.74 1.53 -7.29
N TYR A 120 -9.73 2.30 -6.92
CA TYR A 120 -9.78 3.34 -5.90
C TYR A 120 -9.15 4.63 -6.43
N PHE A 121 -9.50 5.75 -5.82
CA PHE A 121 -9.10 7.08 -6.26
C PHE A 121 -8.26 7.77 -5.19
N ASP A 122 -7.00 8.06 -5.48
CA ASP A 122 -6.04 8.68 -4.58
C ASP A 122 -5.88 10.17 -4.90
N SER A 123 -6.42 11.04 -4.03
CA SER A 123 -6.38 12.48 -4.23
C SER A 123 -4.99 13.11 -4.04
N SER A 124 -4.00 12.35 -3.56
CA SER A 124 -2.63 12.86 -3.42
C SER A 124 -1.88 13.01 -4.74
N GLN A 125 -2.39 12.44 -5.84
CA GLN A 125 -1.74 12.44 -7.14
C GLN A 125 -2.60 13.16 -8.19
N GLU A 126 -2.13 14.29 -8.71
CA GLU A 126 -2.89 15.11 -9.67
C GLU A 126 -3.07 14.42 -11.04
N ASN A 127 -2.07 13.66 -11.50
CA ASN A 127 -2.06 13.04 -12.84
C ASN A 127 -2.29 11.51 -12.85
N ASP A 128 -2.20 10.84 -11.70
CA ASP A 128 -2.37 9.39 -11.56
C ASP A 128 -3.24 9.06 -10.34
N TYR A 129 -4.42 9.68 -10.28
CA TYR A 129 -5.34 9.51 -9.16
C TYR A 129 -6.09 8.16 -9.21
N VAL A 130 -6.09 7.45 -10.33
CA VAL A 130 -6.86 6.20 -10.50
C VAL A 130 -5.96 4.99 -10.32
N HIS A 131 -6.25 4.17 -9.33
CA HIS A 131 -5.47 2.97 -9.04
C HIS A 131 -6.35 1.74 -8.90
N SER A 132 -5.76 0.55 -9.03
CA SER A 132 -6.51 -0.69 -8.89
C SER A 132 -5.75 -1.79 -8.15
N VAL A 133 -6.52 -2.67 -7.53
CA VAL A 133 -6.05 -3.92 -6.94
C VAL A 133 -6.73 -5.06 -7.67
N ARG A 134 -5.94 -6.02 -8.16
CA ARG A 134 -6.48 -7.22 -8.82
C ARG A 134 -7.32 -8.02 -7.83
N MET A 135 -8.40 -8.60 -8.31
CA MET A 135 -9.33 -9.41 -7.55
C MET A 135 -9.51 -10.78 -8.20
N PRO A 136 -9.36 -11.89 -7.45
CA PRO A 136 -8.84 -11.95 -6.09
C PRO A 136 -7.39 -11.43 -6.01
N PRO A 137 -6.96 -10.86 -4.86
CA PRO A 137 -5.58 -10.39 -4.71
C PRO A 137 -4.56 -11.51 -4.92
N THR A 138 -3.41 -11.14 -5.48
CA THR A 138 -2.35 -12.08 -5.80
C THR A 138 -1.49 -12.41 -4.58
N TRP A 139 -0.65 -13.44 -4.69
CA TRP A 139 0.37 -13.73 -3.68
C TRP A 139 1.31 -12.54 -3.44
N TRP A 140 1.63 -11.77 -4.48
CA TRP A 140 2.46 -10.55 -4.34
C TRP A 140 1.75 -9.45 -3.54
N ASP A 141 0.43 -9.31 -3.71
CA ASP A 141 -0.36 -8.38 -2.90
C ASP A 141 -0.34 -8.78 -1.42
N TRP A 142 -0.39 -10.09 -1.13
CA TRP A 142 -0.32 -10.62 0.21
C TRP A 142 1.03 -10.36 0.89
N VAL A 143 2.13 -10.47 0.13
CA VAL A 143 3.48 -10.14 0.60
C VAL A 143 3.57 -8.64 0.89
N LYS A 144 3.18 -7.79 -0.07
CA LYS A 144 3.22 -6.32 0.10
C LYS A 144 2.40 -5.85 1.31
N ALA A 145 1.23 -6.45 1.54
CA ALA A 145 0.38 -6.13 2.68
C ALA A 145 1.02 -6.40 4.05
N ARG A 146 2.10 -7.19 4.11
CA ARG A 146 2.84 -7.52 5.34
C ARG A 146 4.16 -6.78 5.48
N LEU A 147 4.58 -6.07 4.44
CA LEU A 147 5.78 -5.26 4.47
C LEU A 147 5.40 -3.81 4.84
N PRO A 148 5.89 -3.27 5.97
CA PRO A 148 5.45 -1.99 6.52
C PRO A 148 5.52 -0.82 5.52
N LEU A 149 6.55 -0.81 4.67
CA LEU A 149 6.81 0.30 3.75
C LEU A 149 6.15 0.12 2.37
N PHE A 150 5.48 -0.99 2.10
CA PHE A 150 4.85 -1.29 0.80
C PHE A 150 3.34 -1.50 0.89
N SER A 151 2.76 -1.26 2.06
CA SER A 151 1.35 -1.48 2.38
C SER A 151 0.51 -0.22 2.28
#